data_AF-A0A1E3SB70-F1
#
_entry.id   AF-A0A1E3SB70-F1
#
_cell.length_a   1.000
_cell.length_b   1.000
_cell.length_c   1.000
_cell.angle_alpha   90.00
_cell.angle_beta   90.00
_cell.angle_gamma   90.00
#
_symmetry.space_group_name_H-M   'P 1'
#
loop_
_entity.id
_entity.type
_entity.pdbx_description
1 polymer ?
#
loop_
_entity_poly.entity_id
_entity_poly.type
_entity_poly.pdbx_seq_one_letter_code
_entity_poly.pdbx_strand_id
1 'polypeptide(L)'
;MYASVVSLLITVPVFGQHEYTHALVADLEREGADYLIVDNRGDYPKIGNERVSTPGENTGWAGGSELGFRIAFAEGYSHAMTLNNDTRISKGFVDALLDPRLPDDAGIVGPMFDLGFPYAVDDDKPEAENYVPRPFYRKAPAIEGTALVMSKECWDAVGGMDLATFGRYGWGLDLDLALRAREAGFGLYTTEMAYINHFGRKTANTHFGGRSYHWGASAAMIRGLRRTHGWPAALGILREMGAAHHRKWYKTFPLNQTANR
;
A
#
# COMPACT_ATOMS: atom_id res chain seq x y z
N MET A 1 25.39 4.11 21.90
CA MET A 1 23.96 3.71 21.87
C MET A 1 23.48 3.98 20.47
N TYR A 2 23.38 2.97 19.63
CA TYR A 2 22.68 3.11 18.36
C TYR A 2 21.20 3.19 18.71
N ALA A 3 20.54 4.32 18.40
CA ALA A 3 19.09 4.37 18.43
C ALA A 3 18.58 3.18 17.60
N SER A 4 17.65 2.40 18.15
CA SER A 4 16.99 1.35 17.37
C SER A 4 16.44 2.02 16.12
N VAL A 5 16.90 1.59 14.94
CA VAL A 5 16.35 2.05 13.68
C VAL A 5 14.86 1.78 13.75
N VAL A 6 14.05 2.84 13.71
CA VAL A 6 12.60 2.68 13.68
C VAL A 6 12.28 2.12 12.29
N SER A 7 11.66 0.95 12.26
CA SER A 7 11.66 0.14 11.03
C SER A 7 10.61 0.64 10.04
N LEU A 8 9.37 0.91 10.49
CA LEU A 8 8.24 1.26 9.64
C LEU A 8 7.22 2.18 10.33
N LEU A 9 6.82 3.28 9.67
CA LEU A 9 5.63 4.06 10.04
C LEU A 9 4.47 3.72 9.11
N ILE A 10 3.34 3.26 9.65
CA ILE A 10 2.12 2.97 8.89
C ILE A 10 1.18 4.17 8.92
N THR A 11 0.96 4.79 7.77
CA THR A 11 0.02 5.90 7.63
C THR A 11 -1.34 5.40 7.18
N VAL A 12 -2.39 5.84 7.88
CA VAL A 12 -3.79 5.53 7.57
C VAL A 12 -4.53 6.82 7.21
N PRO A 13 -4.68 7.16 5.92
CA PRO A 13 -5.52 8.28 5.49
C PRO A 13 -7.00 7.98 5.77
N VAL A 14 -7.68 8.88 6.49
CA VAL A 14 -9.07 8.70 6.94
C VAL A 14 -9.94 9.84 6.44
N PHE A 15 -11.15 9.50 5.99
CA PHE A 15 -12.23 10.44 5.70
C PHE A 15 -13.57 9.80 6.13
N GLY A 16 -13.97 10.01 7.39
CA GLY A 16 -15.13 9.34 7.99
C GLY A 16 -14.87 7.84 8.26
N GLN A 17 -15.94 7.04 8.29
CA GLN A 17 -15.87 5.57 8.43
C GLN A 17 -15.05 5.09 9.64
N HIS A 18 -15.19 5.79 10.76
CA HIS A 18 -14.36 5.60 11.93
C HIS A 18 -14.42 4.18 12.51
N GLU A 19 -15.55 3.49 12.39
CA GLU A 19 -15.68 2.08 12.81
C GLU A 19 -14.64 1.18 12.13
N TYR A 20 -14.36 1.40 10.84
CA TYR A 20 -13.32 0.66 10.14
C TYR A 20 -11.92 1.04 10.64
N THR A 21 -11.67 2.34 10.80
CA THR A 21 -10.39 2.81 11.35
C THR A 21 -10.15 2.26 12.76
N HIS A 22 -11.16 2.21 13.63
CA HIS A 22 -11.06 1.68 14.98
C HIS A 22 -10.80 0.16 14.98
N ALA A 23 -11.46 -0.58 14.08
CA ALA A 23 -11.18 -2.00 13.90
C ALA A 23 -9.74 -2.25 13.41
N LEU A 24 -9.25 -1.42 12.48
CA LEU A 24 -7.87 -1.48 12.00
C LEU A 24 -6.87 -1.08 13.09
N VAL A 25 -7.17 -0.06 13.91
CA VAL A 25 -6.33 0.32 15.07
C VAL A 25 -6.14 -0.87 16.01
N ALA A 26 -7.20 -1.65 16.29
CA ALA A 26 -7.06 -2.85 17.10
C ALA A 26 -6.09 -3.89 16.49
N ASP A 27 -6.04 -4.00 15.16
CA ASP A 27 -5.04 -4.86 14.50
C ASP A 27 -3.64 -4.25 14.56
N LEU A 28 -3.48 -2.95 14.32
CA LEU A 28 -2.18 -2.26 14.38
C LEU A 28 -1.56 -2.34 15.78
N GLU A 29 -2.37 -2.16 16.83
CA GLU A 29 -1.96 -2.33 18.23
C GLU A 29 -1.55 -3.77 18.53
N ARG A 30 -2.26 -4.78 18.00
CA ARG A 30 -1.88 -6.19 18.11
C ARG A 30 -0.51 -6.46 17.50
N GLU A 31 -0.22 -5.84 16.36
CA GLU A 31 1.06 -5.98 15.67
C GLU A 31 2.18 -5.12 16.30
N GLY A 32 1.87 -4.30 17.31
CA GLY A 32 2.83 -3.37 17.90
C GLY A 32 3.37 -2.35 16.90
N ALA A 33 2.56 -1.97 15.91
CA ALA A 33 2.97 -1.08 14.83
C ALA A 33 3.08 0.39 15.31
N ASP A 34 4.07 1.11 14.78
CA ASP A 34 4.04 2.58 14.80
C ASP A 34 3.13 3.06 13.67
N TYR A 35 2.08 3.83 14.00
CA TYR A 35 1.12 4.31 13.01
C TYR A 35 0.71 5.78 13.19
N LEU A 36 0.29 6.38 12.09
CA LEU A 36 -0.20 7.76 12.00
C LEU A 36 -1.55 7.77 11.28
N ILE A 37 -2.57 8.27 11.97
CA ILE A 37 -3.86 8.59 11.33
C ILE A 37 -3.76 9.96 10.68
N VAL A 38 -4.05 10.04 9.38
CA VAL A 38 -4.20 11.33 8.67
C VAL A 38 -5.67 11.62 8.48
N ASP A 39 -6.22 12.49 9.32
CA ASP A 39 -7.64 12.83 9.34
C ASP A 39 -7.93 13.96 8.33
N ASN A 40 -8.38 13.58 7.14
CA ASN A 40 -8.71 14.50 6.05
C ASN A 40 -10.03 15.26 6.29
N ARG A 41 -10.87 14.83 7.23
CA ARG A 41 -12.17 15.45 7.51
C ARG A 41 -12.14 16.33 8.76
N GLY A 42 -11.19 16.09 9.65
CA GLY A 42 -11.06 16.80 10.92
C GLY A 42 -12.08 16.38 11.97
N ASP A 43 -12.68 15.19 11.81
CA ASP A 43 -13.72 14.64 12.69
C ASP A 43 -13.37 13.28 13.31
N TYR A 44 -12.11 12.82 13.19
CA TYR A 44 -11.72 11.50 13.68
C TYR A 44 -11.80 11.40 15.22
N PRO A 45 -12.68 10.55 15.77
CA PRO A 45 -12.81 10.37 17.21
C PRO A 45 -11.77 9.35 17.69
N LYS A 46 -10.67 9.84 18.28
CA LYS A 46 -9.68 8.98 18.94
C LYS A 46 -10.31 8.07 19.99
N ILE A 47 -9.88 6.81 20.04
CA ILE A 47 -10.28 5.82 21.04
C ILE A 47 -9.15 5.45 22.01
N GLY A 48 -7.95 6.02 21.81
CA GLY A 48 -6.81 5.82 22.69
C GLY A 48 -5.70 6.85 22.47
N ASN A 49 -4.47 6.36 22.33
CA ASN A 49 -3.27 7.19 22.20
C ASN A 49 -2.87 7.43 20.73
N GLU A 50 -3.79 7.25 19.78
CA GLU A 50 -3.47 7.32 18.35
C GLU A 50 -2.79 8.63 18.01
N ARG A 51 -1.73 8.56 17.23
CA ARG A 51 -1.12 9.75 16.65
C ARG A 51 -1.98 10.21 15.48
N VAL A 52 -2.42 11.47 15.51
CA VAL A 52 -3.31 12.03 14.47
C VAL A 52 -2.69 13.31 13.90
N SER A 53 -2.67 13.40 12.57
CA SER A 53 -2.37 14.64 11.84
C SER A 53 -3.60 15.08 11.06
N THR A 54 -3.97 16.35 11.18
CA THR A 54 -5.16 16.92 10.52
C THR A 54 -4.71 18.02 9.56
N PRO A 55 -4.67 17.77 8.24
CA PRO A 55 -4.18 18.75 7.25
C PRO A 55 -5.02 20.03 7.15
N GLY A 56 -6.22 20.07 7.74
CA GLY A 56 -7.14 21.21 7.70
C GLY A 56 -8.00 21.28 6.43
N GLU A 57 -7.67 20.47 5.42
CA GLU A 57 -8.47 20.26 4.22
C GLU A 57 -8.43 18.79 3.79
N ASN A 58 -9.36 18.39 2.91
CA ASN A 58 -9.38 17.03 2.38
C ASN A 58 -8.35 16.88 1.25
N THR A 59 -7.19 16.30 1.59
CA THR A 59 -6.12 15.99 0.64
C THR A 59 -6.29 14.62 -0.05
N GLY A 60 -7.38 13.92 0.28
CA GLY A 60 -7.68 12.59 -0.22
C GLY A 60 -6.69 11.53 0.28
N TRP A 61 -6.82 10.33 -0.26
CA TRP A 61 -5.89 9.23 0.01
C TRP A 61 -4.47 9.58 -0.44
N ALA A 62 -4.30 10.16 -1.62
CA ALA A 62 -2.99 10.45 -2.20
C ALA A 62 -2.22 11.49 -1.37
N GLY A 63 -2.84 12.62 -1.04
CA GLY A 63 -2.20 13.66 -0.24
C GLY A 63 -1.94 13.22 1.21
N GLY A 64 -2.88 12.46 1.81
CA GLY A 64 -2.67 11.91 3.14
C GLY A 64 -1.54 10.89 3.19
N SER A 65 -1.41 10.05 2.16
CA SER A 65 -0.31 9.10 2.02
C SER A 65 1.02 9.81 1.85
N GLU A 66 1.12 10.78 0.92
CA GLU A 66 2.31 11.61 0.72
C GLU A 66 2.77 12.27 2.03
N LEU A 67 1.84 12.86 2.80
CA LEU A 67 2.14 13.45 4.10
C LEU A 67 2.74 12.42 5.07
N GLY A 68 2.16 11.22 5.11
CA GLY A 68 2.65 10.10 5.90
C GLY A 68 4.07 9.68 5.58
N PHE A 69 4.36 9.44 4.29
CA PHE A 69 5.70 9.11 3.81
C PHE A 69 6.71 10.20 4.18
N ARG A 70 6.36 11.47 3.96
CA ARG A 70 7.24 12.60 4.31
C ARG A 70 7.52 12.68 5.81
N ILE A 71 6.52 12.48 6.66
CA ILE A 71 6.68 12.46 8.12
C ILE A 71 7.60 11.31 8.53
N ALA A 72 7.31 10.08 8.06
CA ALA A 72 8.08 8.89 8.38
C ALA A 72 9.57 9.10 8.08
N PHE A 73 9.92 9.53 6.87
CA PHE A 73 11.32 9.67 6.49
C PHE A 73 11.99 10.88 7.14
N ALA A 74 11.24 11.95 7.46
CA ALA A 74 11.77 13.07 8.24
C ALA A 74 12.09 12.68 9.69
N GLU A 75 11.37 11.69 10.24
CA GLU A 75 11.57 11.16 11.59
C GLU A 75 12.62 10.05 11.66
N GLY A 76 13.20 9.67 10.52
CA GLY A 76 14.29 8.70 10.45
C GLY A 76 13.84 7.24 10.37
N TYR A 77 12.57 6.97 10.03
CA TYR A 77 12.13 5.61 9.72
C TYR A 77 12.81 5.11 8.44
N SER A 78 13.18 3.81 8.44
CA SER A 78 13.77 3.18 7.25
C SER A 78 12.73 2.86 6.15
N HIS A 79 11.50 2.60 6.57
CA HIS A 79 10.37 2.31 5.69
C HIS A 79 9.15 3.11 6.12
N ALA A 80 8.24 3.30 5.18
CA ALA A 80 6.95 3.91 5.42
C ALA A 80 5.87 3.18 4.62
N MET A 81 4.63 3.24 5.10
CA MET A 81 3.51 2.57 4.46
C MET A 81 2.31 3.50 4.35
N THR A 82 1.56 3.35 3.27
CA THR A 82 0.15 3.76 3.25
C THR A 82 -0.74 2.52 3.39
N LEU A 83 -1.77 2.63 4.23
CA LEU A 83 -2.74 1.58 4.50
C LEU A 83 -4.14 2.18 4.53
N ASN A 84 -5.05 1.66 3.70
CA ASN A 84 -6.44 2.09 3.73
C ASN A 84 -7.11 1.71 5.07
N ASN A 85 -7.99 2.59 5.56
CA ASN A 85 -8.64 2.40 6.86
C ASN A 85 -9.70 1.29 6.86
N ASP A 86 -10.26 0.93 5.71
CA ASP A 86 -11.24 -0.13 5.53
C ASP A 86 -10.61 -1.50 5.24
N THR A 87 -9.59 -1.84 6.04
CA THR A 87 -8.85 -3.10 5.95
C THR A 87 -8.84 -3.86 7.28
N ARG A 88 -8.71 -5.19 7.21
CA ARG A 88 -8.20 -6.02 8.31
C ARG A 88 -6.89 -6.65 7.89
N ILE A 89 -5.93 -6.72 8.81
CA ILE A 89 -4.59 -7.24 8.53
C ILE A 89 -4.35 -8.57 9.25
N SER A 90 -3.58 -9.46 8.64
CA SER A 90 -3.24 -10.77 9.21
C SER A 90 -2.34 -10.67 10.44
N LYS A 91 -2.12 -11.79 11.13
CA LYS A 91 -1.13 -11.87 12.21
C LYS A 91 0.28 -11.90 11.63
N GLY A 92 1.24 -11.21 12.25
CA GLY A 92 2.63 -11.12 11.78
C GLY A 92 2.79 -10.24 10.56
N PHE A 93 1.87 -9.29 10.35
CA PHE A 93 1.77 -8.46 9.16
C PHE A 93 2.99 -7.55 8.98
N VAL A 94 3.42 -6.86 10.04
CA VAL A 94 4.57 -5.94 10.00
C VAL A 94 5.86 -6.71 9.74
N ASP A 95 6.11 -7.78 10.49
CA ASP A 95 7.30 -8.62 10.33
C ASP A 95 7.41 -9.21 8.91
N ALA A 96 6.29 -9.64 8.34
CA ALA A 96 6.25 -10.21 6.99
C ALA A 96 6.59 -9.18 5.89
N LEU A 97 6.26 -7.90 6.10
CA LEU A 97 6.53 -6.81 5.16
C LEU A 97 7.96 -6.27 5.27
N LEU A 98 8.61 -6.42 6.42
CA LEU A 98 9.98 -5.98 6.70
C LEU A 98 10.97 -7.14 6.80
N ASP A 99 10.58 -8.32 6.33
CA ASP A 99 11.35 -9.52 6.51
C ASP A 99 12.75 -9.36 5.87
N PRO A 100 13.84 -9.62 6.63
CA PRO A 100 15.20 -9.36 6.18
C PRO A 100 15.68 -10.27 5.04
N ARG A 101 14.87 -11.25 4.63
CA ARG A 101 15.15 -12.16 3.51
C ARG A 101 14.58 -11.67 2.18
N LEU A 102 13.88 -10.52 2.19
CA LEU A 102 13.53 -9.83 0.95
C LEU A 102 14.81 -9.57 0.11
N PRO A 103 14.73 -9.62 -1.22
CA PRO A 103 15.87 -9.30 -2.07
C PRO A 103 16.43 -7.90 -1.80
N ASP A 104 17.74 -7.73 -1.92
CA ASP A 104 18.44 -6.44 -1.67
C ASP A 104 17.92 -5.29 -2.55
N ASP A 105 17.29 -5.59 -3.69
CA ASP A 105 16.67 -4.59 -4.57
C ASP A 105 15.25 -4.17 -4.14
N ALA A 106 14.69 -4.71 -3.04
CA ALA A 106 13.32 -4.44 -2.62
C ALA A 106 13.11 -2.95 -2.27
N GLY A 107 12.45 -2.22 -3.18
CA GLY A 107 12.04 -0.83 -2.96
C GLY A 107 10.61 -0.68 -2.50
N ILE A 108 9.70 -1.52 -3.02
CA ILE A 108 8.27 -1.51 -2.66
C ILE A 108 7.81 -2.93 -2.34
N VAL A 109 7.09 -3.07 -1.22
CA VAL A 109 6.57 -4.36 -0.75
C VAL A 109 5.09 -4.24 -0.42
N GLY A 110 4.30 -5.27 -0.73
CA GLY A 110 2.89 -5.33 -0.35
C GLY A 110 2.43 -6.74 0.06
N PRO A 111 1.26 -6.86 0.70
CA PRO A 111 0.70 -8.13 1.13
C PRO A 111 -0.08 -8.83 0.00
N MET A 112 -0.58 -10.02 0.31
CA MET A 112 -1.67 -10.66 -0.43
C MET A 112 -3.03 -10.04 -0.04
N PHE A 113 -4.04 -10.19 -0.89
CA PHE A 113 -5.37 -9.58 -0.72
C PHE A 113 -6.51 -10.58 -0.97
N ASP A 114 -7.70 -10.33 -0.42
CA ASP A 114 -8.96 -10.96 -0.87
C ASP A 114 -9.43 -10.42 -2.22
N LEU A 115 -9.20 -9.13 -2.45
CA LEU A 115 -9.57 -8.38 -3.64
C LEU A 115 -8.51 -7.31 -3.91
N GLY A 116 -7.80 -7.47 -5.03
CA GLY A 116 -6.76 -6.54 -5.47
C GLY A 116 -6.23 -6.92 -6.84
N PHE A 117 -4.97 -6.59 -7.12
CA PHE A 117 -4.32 -6.99 -8.37
C PHE A 117 -4.27 -8.51 -8.51
N PRO A 118 -4.58 -9.10 -9.70
CA PRO A 118 -4.82 -10.55 -9.80
C PRO A 118 -3.64 -11.45 -9.41
N TYR A 119 -2.42 -10.90 -9.37
CA TYR A 119 -1.20 -11.61 -8.96
C TYR A 119 -0.89 -11.57 -7.46
N ALA A 120 -1.59 -10.71 -6.73
CA ALA A 120 -1.50 -10.51 -5.29
C ALA A 120 -2.78 -10.94 -4.56
N VAL A 121 -3.69 -11.68 -5.22
CA VAL A 121 -4.91 -12.20 -4.60
C VAL A 121 -4.70 -13.64 -4.13
N ASP A 122 -5.15 -13.93 -2.91
CA ASP A 122 -5.24 -15.30 -2.41
C ASP A 122 -6.51 -15.98 -2.94
N ASP A 123 -6.40 -17.23 -3.38
CA ASP A 123 -7.53 -17.97 -3.97
C ASP A 123 -8.59 -18.34 -2.92
N ASP A 124 -8.18 -18.64 -1.68
CA ASP A 124 -9.05 -19.10 -0.59
C ASP A 124 -9.80 -17.93 0.07
N LYS A 125 -9.22 -16.73 0.00
CA LYS A 125 -9.78 -15.48 0.55
C LYS A 125 -10.26 -15.62 2.00
N PRO A 126 -9.39 -16.08 2.92
CA PRO A 126 -9.79 -16.23 4.31
C PRO A 126 -10.04 -14.88 4.98
N GLU A 127 -10.67 -14.90 6.15
CA GLU A 127 -10.57 -13.76 7.08
C GLU A 127 -9.10 -13.59 7.51
N ALA A 128 -8.62 -12.36 7.59
CA ALA A 128 -7.19 -12.05 7.75
C ALA A 128 -6.63 -12.62 9.06
N GLU A 129 -7.43 -12.65 10.12
CA GLU A 129 -7.08 -13.28 11.40
C GLU A 129 -6.80 -14.79 11.32
N ASN A 130 -7.29 -15.44 10.27
CA ASN A 130 -7.20 -16.88 9.99
C ASN A 130 -6.28 -17.18 8.80
N TYR A 131 -5.68 -16.15 8.18
CA TYR A 131 -4.72 -16.35 7.10
C TYR A 131 -3.52 -17.16 7.61
N VAL A 132 -3.11 -18.15 6.81
CA VAL A 132 -1.93 -18.99 7.09
C VAL A 132 -0.78 -18.51 6.20
N PRO A 133 0.25 -17.85 6.78
CA PRO A 133 1.40 -17.35 6.04
C PRO A 133 2.10 -18.43 5.22
N ARG A 134 2.40 -18.11 3.96
CA ARG A 134 3.25 -18.95 3.10
C ARG A 134 4.61 -18.25 2.95
N PRO A 135 5.73 -18.93 3.23
CA PRO A 135 7.05 -18.31 3.27
C PRO A 135 7.58 -18.07 1.84
N PHE A 136 6.98 -17.12 1.13
CA PHE A 136 7.22 -16.84 -0.28
C PHE A 136 7.13 -15.34 -0.56
N TYR A 137 7.98 -14.86 -1.46
CA TYR A 137 7.76 -13.59 -2.16
C TYR A 137 7.54 -13.82 -3.66
N ARG A 138 6.77 -12.92 -4.27
CA ARG A 138 6.56 -12.82 -5.72
C ARG A 138 7.12 -11.51 -6.22
N LYS A 139 7.96 -11.53 -7.25
CA LYS A 139 8.30 -10.28 -7.97
C LYS A 139 7.05 -9.81 -8.71
N ALA A 140 6.59 -8.60 -8.42
CA ALA A 140 5.34 -8.04 -8.93
C ALA A 140 5.63 -6.88 -9.92
N PRO A 141 4.74 -6.64 -10.90
CA PRO A 141 4.87 -5.51 -11.81
C PRO A 141 4.49 -4.17 -11.16
N ALA A 142 3.59 -4.21 -10.16
CA ALA A 142 3.16 -3.10 -9.31
C ALA A 142 2.67 -3.65 -7.95
N ILE A 143 2.53 -2.77 -6.95
CA ILE A 143 1.93 -3.07 -5.64
C ILE A 143 0.76 -2.12 -5.45
N GLU A 144 -0.37 -2.63 -4.96
CA GLU A 144 -1.61 -1.86 -4.84
C GLU A 144 -1.52 -0.82 -3.72
N GLY A 145 -1.99 0.41 -3.98
CA GLY A 145 -1.95 1.52 -3.02
C GLY A 145 -2.77 1.30 -1.74
N THR A 146 -3.63 0.28 -1.68
CA THR A 146 -4.36 -0.10 -0.46
C THR A 146 -3.41 -0.44 0.69
N ALA A 147 -2.27 -1.08 0.39
CA ALA A 147 -1.26 -1.44 1.38
C ALA A 147 0.11 -1.55 0.68
N LEU A 148 0.85 -0.44 0.75
CA LEU A 148 2.10 -0.27 0.02
C LEU A 148 3.17 0.23 0.98
N VAL A 149 4.17 -0.62 1.25
CA VAL A 149 5.40 -0.27 1.98
C VAL A 149 6.44 0.20 0.97
N MET A 150 7.18 1.25 1.31
CA MET A 150 8.30 1.73 0.52
C MET A 150 9.51 2.01 1.39
N SER A 151 10.70 1.62 0.91
CA SER A 151 11.96 1.97 1.56
C SER A 151 12.29 3.45 1.36
N LYS A 152 13.09 4.01 2.27
CA LYS A 152 13.57 5.38 2.17
C LYS A 152 14.39 5.61 0.91
N GLU A 153 15.23 4.66 0.53
CA GLU A 153 16.09 4.73 -0.65
C GLU A 153 15.24 4.81 -1.92
N CYS A 154 14.18 4.00 -2.00
CA CYS A 154 13.23 4.05 -3.11
C CYS A 154 12.48 5.39 -3.11
N TRP A 155 12.05 5.90 -1.96
CA TRP A 155 11.40 7.21 -1.85
C TRP A 155 12.25 8.37 -2.35
N ASP A 156 13.49 8.43 -1.90
CA ASP A 156 14.43 9.47 -2.29
C ASP A 156 14.75 9.39 -3.78
N ALA A 157 14.85 8.18 -4.35
CA ALA A 157 15.10 7.98 -5.78
C ALA A 157 13.93 8.37 -6.68
N VAL A 158 12.68 8.07 -6.26
CA VAL A 158 11.51 8.38 -7.09
C VAL A 158 11.02 9.83 -6.89
N GLY A 159 11.35 10.47 -5.78
CA GLY A 159 10.99 11.86 -5.49
C GLY A 159 9.55 12.05 -4.99
N GLY A 160 8.97 11.03 -4.34
CA GLY A 160 7.62 11.06 -3.79
C GLY A 160 6.49 10.79 -4.79
N MET A 161 5.25 11.15 -4.46
CA MET A 161 4.07 10.93 -5.29
C MET A 161 3.79 12.12 -6.23
N ASP A 162 3.44 11.85 -7.50
CA ASP A 162 2.99 12.90 -8.43
C ASP A 162 1.52 13.28 -8.17
N LEU A 163 1.31 14.08 -7.12
CA LEU A 163 0.00 14.59 -6.74
C LEU A 163 -0.59 15.55 -7.79
N ALA A 164 0.25 16.23 -8.58
CA ALA A 164 -0.20 17.14 -9.62
C ALA A 164 -0.92 16.39 -10.75
N THR A 165 -0.45 15.18 -11.09
CA THR A 165 -1.06 14.33 -12.11
C THR A 165 -2.16 13.43 -11.55
N PHE A 166 -1.91 12.77 -10.42
CA PHE A 166 -2.79 11.68 -9.93
C PHE A 166 -3.62 12.06 -8.69
N GLY A 167 -3.31 13.16 -8.00
CA GLY A 167 -3.86 13.49 -6.69
C GLY A 167 -5.39 13.64 -6.63
N ARG A 168 -6.02 14.08 -7.72
CA ARG A 168 -7.49 14.30 -7.77
C ARG A 168 -8.30 13.04 -7.41
N TYR A 169 -7.85 11.87 -7.87
CA TYR A 169 -8.52 10.60 -7.62
C TYR A 169 -7.65 9.60 -6.87
N GLY A 170 -6.32 9.79 -6.87
CA GLY A 170 -5.34 8.81 -6.40
C GLY A 170 -5.10 7.65 -7.37
N TRP A 171 -6.00 7.43 -8.35
CA TRP A 171 -5.90 6.30 -9.28
C TRP A 171 -4.68 6.40 -10.20
N GLY A 172 -3.90 5.32 -10.26
CA GLY A 172 -2.69 5.22 -11.07
C GLY A 172 -1.41 5.69 -10.37
N LEU A 173 -1.52 6.21 -9.16
CA LEU A 173 -0.36 6.69 -8.40
C LEU A 173 0.55 5.54 -7.98
N ASP A 174 -0.03 4.41 -7.60
CA ASP A 174 0.67 3.15 -7.34
C ASP A 174 1.37 2.60 -8.58
N LEU A 175 0.72 2.69 -9.75
CA LEU A 175 1.31 2.30 -11.04
C LEU A 175 2.44 3.24 -11.47
N ASP A 176 2.28 4.55 -11.25
CA ASP A 176 3.30 5.56 -11.50
C ASP A 176 4.54 5.34 -10.63
N LEU A 177 4.35 5.11 -9.32
CA LEU A 177 5.42 4.73 -8.40
C LEU A 177 6.11 3.44 -8.85
N ALA A 178 5.34 2.43 -9.26
CA ALA A 178 5.89 1.17 -9.72
C ALA A 178 6.80 1.34 -10.94
N LEU A 179 6.39 2.15 -11.93
CA LEU A 179 7.20 2.43 -13.11
C LEU A 179 8.48 3.19 -12.76
N ARG A 180 8.39 4.24 -11.94
CA ARG A 180 9.56 5.03 -11.52
C ARG A 180 10.54 4.23 -10.66
N ALA A 181 10.04 3.43 -9.71
CA ALA A 181 10.87 2.57 -8.88
C ALA A 181 11.64 1.54 -9.73
N ARG A 182 10.96 0.91 -10.69
CA ARG A 182 11.60 -0.02 -11.64
C ARG A 182 12.65 0.65 -12.51
N GLU A 183 12.39 1.85 -13.00
CA GLU A 183 13.36 2.64 -13.77
C GLU A 183 14.60 3.00 -12.94
N ALA A 184 14.41 3.29 -11.65
CA ALA A 184 15.49 3.52 -10.69
C ALA A 184 16.21 2.24 -10.22
N GLY A 185 15.82 1.06 -10.74
CA GLY A 185 16.48 -0.22 -10.46
C GLY A 185 15.93 -0.99 -9.26
N PHE A 186 14.84 -0.52 -8.64
CA PHE A 186 14.21 -1.21 -7.52
C PHE A 186 13.28 -2.35 -7.98
N GLY A 187 13.29 -3.42 -7.19
CA GLY A 187 12.35 -4.52 -7.24
C GLY A 187 11.08 -4.23 -6.44
N LEU A 188 9.98 -4.81 -6.92
CA LEU A 188 8.67 -4.76 -6.29
C LEU A 188 8.26 -6.18 -5.90
N TYR A 189 7.84 -6.37 -4.66
CA TYR A 189 7.58 -7.70 -4.12
C TYR A 189 6.26 -7.80 -3.39
N THR A 190 5.49 -8.85 -3.68
CA THR A 190 4.37 -9.26 -2.84
C THR A 190 4.83 -10.35 -1.89
N THR A 191 4.65 -10.17 -0.58
CA THR A 191 4.88 -11.21 0.43
C THR A 191 3.62 -12.03 0.64
N GLU A 192 3.75 -13.36 0.57
CA GLU A 192 2.66 -14.28 0.93
C GLU A 192 2.60 -14.56 2.44
N MET A 193 3.43 -13.88 3.23
CA MET A 193 3.39 -13.97 4.69
C MET A 193 2.49 -12.92 5.33
N ALA A 194 2.05 -11.92 4.57
CA ALA A 194 1.11 -10.89 5.00
C ALA A 194 -0.15 -10.91 4.13
N TYR A 195 -1.30 -10.63 4.73
CA TYR A 195 -2.59 -10.66 4.05
C TYR A 195 -3.55 -9.58 4.53
N ILE A 196 -4.41 -9.13 3.62
CA ILE A 196 -5.45 -8.12 3.86
C ILE A 196 -6.82 -8.60 3.36
N ASN A 197 -7.84 -8.37 4.18
CA ASN A 197 -9.20 -8.18 3.68
C ASN A 197 -9.46 -6.69 3.44
N HIS A 198 -9.89 -6.31 2.25
CA HIS A 198 -10.19 -4.92 1.89
C HIS A 198 -11.67 -4.76 1.58
N PHE A 199 -12.40 -4.02 2.43
CA PHE A 199 -13.86 -3.95 2.34
C PHE A 199 -14.37 -3.05 1.21
N GLY A 200 -13.49 -2.26 0.57
CA GLY A 200 -13.45 -1.83 -0.85
C GLY A 200 -14.71 -1.26 -1.54
N ARG A 201 -15.86 -1.20 -0.88
CA ARG A 201 -17.16 -0.85 -1.47
C ARG A 201 -17.96 0.16 -0.65
N LYS A 202 -17.49 0.59 0.52
CA LYS A 202 -18.22 1.56 1.38
C LYS A 202 -17.61 2.97 1.40
N THR A 203 -16.34 3.18 1.05
CA THR A 203 -15.70 4.51 0.97
C THR A 203 -16.01 5.24 -0.35
N ALA A 204 -15.76 4.61 -1.49
CA ALA A 204 -15.96 5.27 -2.79
C ALA A 204 -17.45 5.36 -3.22
N ASN A 205 -18.26 4.33 -2.98
CA ASN A 205 -19.66 4.29 -3.44
C ASN A 205 -20.61 5.17 -2.60
N THR A 206 -20.26 5.48 -1.35
CA THR A 206 -21.15 6.21 -0.43
C THR A 206 -21.17 7.72 -0.72
N HIS A 207 -20.17 8.23 -1.44
CA HIS A 207 -20.00 9.68 -1.65
C HIS A 207 -20.13 10.16 -3.10
N PHE A 208 -19.98 9.28 -4.10
CA PHE A 208 -20.05 9.68 -5.51
C PHE A 208 -20.86 8.66 -6.32
N GLY A 209 -21.78 9.13 -7.18
CA GLY A 209 -22.55 8.26 -8.08
C GLY A 209 -21.62 7.33 -8.87
N GLY A 210 -21.57 6.05 -8.47
CA GLY A 210 -20.40 5.19 -8.68
C GLY A 210 -19.91 5.10 -10.12
N ARG A 211 -20.82 5.12 -11.10
CA ARG A 211 -20.45 4.96 -12.51
C ARG A 211 -19.67 6.15 -13.08
N SER A 212 -20.10 7.39 -12.84
CA SER A 212 -19.42 8.58 -13.40
C SER A 212 -18.06 8.82 -12.75
N TYR A 213 -17.94 8.57 -11.45
CA TYR A 213 -16.68 8.62 -10.71
C TYR A 213 -15.68 7.60 -11.27
N HIS A 214 -16.06 6.32 -11.40
CA HIS A 214 -15.16 5.28 -11.92
C HIS A 214 -14.67 5.58 -13.35
N TRP A 215 -15.55 6.05 -14.24
CA TRP A 215 -15.14 6.47 -15.59
C TRP A 215 -14.18 7.66 -15.54
N GLY A 216 -14.47 8.67 -14.73
CA GLY A 216 -13.62 9.84 -14.56
C GLY A 216 -12.23 9.50 -14.01
N ALA A 217 -12.18 8.65 -12.99
CA ALA A 217 -10.94 8.19 -12.36
C ALA A 217 -10.09 7.34 -13.32
N SER A 218 -10.72 6.38 -14.02
CA SER A 218 -10.04 5.55 -15.02
C SER A 218 -9.45 6.39 -16.17
N ALA A 219 -10.22 7.34 -16.70
CA ALA A 219 -9.76 8.23 -17.77
C ALA A 219 -8.66 9.19 -17.29
N ALA A 220 -8.70 9.64 -16.03
CA ALA A 220 -7.63 10.44 -15.44
C ALA A 220 -6.34 9.63 -15.28
N MET A 221 -6.44 8.41 -14.73
CA MET A 221 -5.32 7.48 -14.59
C MET A 221 -4.61 7.22 -15.93
N ILE A 222 -5.35 6.81 -16.96
CA ILE A 222 -4.75 6.49 -18.28
C ILE A 222 -4.06 7.72 -18.88
N ARG A 223 -4.69 8.91 -18.77
CA ARG A 223 -4.08 10.16 -19.25
C ARG A 223 -2.83 10.52 -18.46
N GLY A 224 -2.85 10.32 -17.15
CA GLY A 224 -1.71 10.55 -16.26
C GLY A 224 -0.54 9.66 -16.65
N LEU A 225 -0.74 8.34 -16.67
CA LEU A 225 0.29 7.37 -17.06
C LEU A 225 0.86 7.63 -18.45
N ARG A 226 0.00 7.97 -19.43
CA ARG A 226 0.46 8.36 -20.77
C ARG A 226 1.34 9.62 -20.72
N ARG A 227 0.95 10.61 -19.92
CA ARG A 227 1.66 11.88 -19.82
C ARG A 227 3.03 11.71 -19.17
N THR A 228 3.13 10.89 -18.13
CA THR A 228 4.37 10.70 -17.36
C THR A 228 5.29 9.66 -17.99
N HIS A 229 4.75 8.54 -18.47
CA HIS A 229 5.55 7.39 -18.93
C HIS A 229 5.46 7.10 -20.44
N GLY A 230 4.58 7.80 -21.16
CA GLY A 230 4.29 7.52 -22.56
C GLY A 230 3.38 6.30 -22.77
N TRP A 231 2.87 6.16 -24.00
CA TRP A 231 1.93 5.09 -24.35
C TRP A 231 2.49 3.66 -24.19
N PRO A 232 3.74 3.36 -24.59
CA PRO A 232 4.26 1.99 -24.48
C PRO A 232 4.29 1.48 -23.04
N ALA A 233 4.78 2.30 -22.10
CA ALA A 233 4.84 1.93 -20.69
C ALA A 233 3.44 1.82 -20.06
N ALA A 234 2.56 2.79 -20.33
CA ALA A 234 1.19 2.77 -19.84
C ALA A 234 0.41 1.52 -20.30
N LEU A 235 0.53 1.14 -21.59
CA LEU A 235 -0.09 -0.09 -22.09
C LEU A 235 0.59 -1.35 -21.55
N GLY A 236 1.91 -1.30 -21.38
CA GLY A 236 2.71 -2.41 -20.84
C GLY A 236 2.24 -2.79 -19.43
N ILE A 237 2.17 -1.82 -18.52
CA ILE A 237 1.76 -2.08 -17.13
C ILE A 237 0.28 -2.48 -17.03
N LEU A 238 -0.61 -1.84 -17.79
CA LEU A 238 -2.03 -2.23 -17.82
C LEU A 238 -2.22 -3.64 -18.39
N ARG A 239 -1.40 -4.04 -19.37
CA ARG A 239 -1.40 -5.42 -19.88
C ARG A 239 -0.85 -6.40 -18.84
N GLU A 240 0.21 -6.05 -18.09
CA GLU A 240 0.72 -6.88 -17.00
C GLU A 240 -0.34 -7.09 -15.90
N MET A 241 -1.17 -6.08 -15.64
CA MET A 241 -2.32 -6.19 -14.73
C MET A 241 -3.48 -7.02 -15.31
N GLY A 242 -3.81 -6.82 -16.58
CA GLY A 242 -4.93 -7.53 -17.25
C GLY A 242 -4.61 -8.98 -17.65
N ALA A 243 -3.37 -9.28 -18.03
CA ALA A 243 -2.92 -10.63 -18.37
C ALA A 243 -2.77 -11.54 -17.14
N ALA A 244 -2.76 -10.96 -15.94
CA ALA A 244 -2.72 -11.68 -14.67
C ALA A 244 -3.99 -12.48 -14.38
N HIS A 245 -5.07 -12.33 -15.17
CA HIS A 245 -6.25 -13.18 -15.06
C HIS A 245 -5.99 -14.66 -15.39
N HIS A 246 -4.88 -15.02 -16.04
CA HIS A 246 -4.66 -16.42 -16.48
C HIS A 246 -3.22 -16.97 -16.40
N ARG A 247 -2.25 -16.34 -15.70
CA ARG A 247 -0.84 -16.80 -15.76
C ARG A 247 -0.08 -16.73 -14.43
N LYS A 248 0.20 -17.92 -13.87
CA LYS A 248 1.06 -18.26 -12.71
C LYS A 248 2.57 -17.95 -12.90
N TRP A 249 2.95 -16.97 -13.71
CA TRP A 249 4.35 -16.80 -14.17
C TRP A 249 5.05 -15.59 -13.57
N TYR A 250 5.06 -15.48 -12.24
CA TYR A 250 5.95 -14.56 -11.53
C TYR A 250 7.13 -15.33 -10.98
N LYS A 251 8.32 -14.70 -10.95
CA LYS A 251 9.46 -15.27 -10.24
C LYS A 251 9.09 -15.36 -8.77
N THR A 252 8.97 -16.59 -8.28
CA THR A 252 8.72 -16.91 -6.88
C THR A 252 10.05 -17.22 -6.19
N PHE A 253 10.17 -16.76 -4.94
CA PHE A 253 11.34 -16.98 -4.12
C PHE A 253 10.88 -17.70 -2.85
N PRO A 254 10.92 -19.05 -2.80
CA PRO A 254 10.61 -19.78 -1.58
C PRO A 254 11.61 -19.42 -0.49
N LEU A 255 11.11 -19.24 0.73
CA LEU A 255 11.93 -19.15 1.93
C LEU A 255 11.89 -20.50 2.63
N ASN A 256 13.06 -21.01 3.00
CA ASN A 256 13.13 -22.22 3.82
C ASN A 256 12.44 -21.96 5.16
N GLN A 257 11.59 -22.88 5.60
CA GLN A 257 10.93 -22.80 6.92
C GLN A 257 11.91 -22.86 8.11
N THR A 258 13.19 -23.14 7.85
CA THR A 258 14.23 -23.26 8.88
C THR A 258 15.04 -21.97 8.98
N ALA A 259 14.59 -21.06 9.85
CA ALA A 259 15.45 -20.14 10.60
C ALA A 259 14.64 -19.58 11.78
N ASN A 260 14.53 -20.39 12.84
CA ASN A 260 14.40 -19.98 14.24
C ASN A 260 14.40 -21.24 15.13
N ARG A 261 15.61 -21.67 15.47
CA ARG A 261 15.92 -22.28 16.76
C ARG A 261 16.83 -21.32 17.49
#